data_AF-A0A965CGJ2-F1
#
_entry.id   AF-A0A965CGJ2-F1
#
_cell.length_a   1.000
_cell.length_b   1.000
_cell.length_c   1.000
_cell.angle_alpha   90.00
_cell.angle_beta   90.00
_cell.angle_gamma   90.00
#
_symmetry.space_group_name_H-M   'P 1'
#
loop_
_entity.id
_entity.type
_entity.pdbx_description
1 polymer ?
#
loop_
_entity_poly.entity_id
_entity_poly.type
_entity_poly.pdbx_seq_one_letter_code
_entity_poly.pdbx_strand_id
1 'polypeptide(L)'
;MTEICTVVAVFSPKPEHYKEVYDLLLRITPLVHEEPGCEFYTMNEDVEGRIIQIEAWTTKQHWVDHIEAPTVKEILSTVEGKLLRDIDVFEMYNVPAGSSGKGSLRQS
;
A
#
# COMPACT_ATOMS: atom_id res chain seq x y z
N MET A 1 -12.88 2.83 20.12
CA MET A 1 -12.09 3.23 18.93
C MET A 1 -11.91 1.96 18.12
N THR A 2 -12.22 2.01 16.83
CA THR A 2 -11.91 0.88 15.92
C THR A 2 -10.40 0.78 15.78
N GLU A 3 -9.89 -0.45 15.72
CA GLU A 3 -8.47 -0.70 15.49
C GLU A 3 -8.14 -0.39 14.03
N ILE A 4 -7.18 0.50 13.79
CA ILE A 4 -6.75 0.88 12.43
C ILE A 4 -5.98 -0.29 11.82
N CYS A 5 -6.43 -0.76 10.66
CA CYS A 5 -5.75 -1.76 9.88
C CYS A 5 -4.60 -1.08 9.12
N THR A 6 -3.35 -1.46 9.39
CA THR A 6 -2.18 -0.96 8.66
C THR A 6 -1.71 -2.04 7.70
N VAL A 7 -1.34 -1.67 6.47
CA VAL A 7 -0.90 -2.63 5.48
C VAL A 7 0.41 -2.18 4.85
N VAL A 8 1.29 -3.14 4.56
CA VAL A 8 2.44 -2.94 3.69
C VAL A 8 2.28 -3.83 2.47
N ALA A 9 2.29 -3.24 1.28
CA ALA A 9 2.34 -3.95 0.02
C ALA A 9 3.66 -3.67 -0.69
N VAL A 10 4.40 -4.72 -1.04
CA VAL A 10 5.74 -4.62 -1.66
C VAL A 10 5.67 -5.12 -3.09
N PHE A 11 5.93 -4.21 -4.02
CA PHE A 11 6.09 -4.49 -5.43
C PHE A 11 7.58 -4.65 -5.73
N SER A 12 7.94 -5.74 -6.40
CA SER A 12 9.31 -5.98 -6.86
C SER A 12 9.35 -5.98 -8.40
N PRO A 13 9.33 -4.81 -9.07
CA PRO A 13 9.33 -4.75 -10.52
C PRO A 13 10.57 -5.40 -11.12
N LYS A 14 10.43 -6.05 -12.27
CA LYS A 14 11.59 -6.35 -13.12
C LYS A 14 12.22 -5.03 -13.60
N PRO A 15 13.54 -4.91 -13.72
CA PRO A 15 14.20 -3.66 -14.09
C PRO A 15 13.65 -3.03 -15.38
N GLU A 16 13.35 -3.85 -16.40
CA GLU A 16 12.78 -3.42 -17.68
C GLU A 16 11.34 -2.90 -17.59
N HIS A 17 10.60 -3.24 -16.53
CA HIS A 17 9.22 -2.81 -16.28
C HIS A 17 9.09 -1.80 -15.14
N TYR A 18 10.19 -1.42 -14.49
CA TYR A 18 10.17 -0.53 -13.32
C TYR A 18 9.36 0.75 -13.58
N LYS A 19 9.65 1.45 -14.68
CA LYS A 19 8.97 2.72 -15.00
C LYS A 19 7.47 2.54 -15.18
N GLU A 20 7.06 1.43 -15.79
CA GLU A 20 5.66 1.13 -16.04
C GLU A 20 4.90 0.87 -14.73
N VAL A 21 5.47 0.09 -13.82
CA VAL A 21 4.89 -0.15 -12.48
C VAL A 21 4.90 1.12 -11.65
N TYR A 22 5.96 1.91 -11.71
CA TYR A 22 6.07 3.20 -11.02
C TYR A 22 4.98 4.19 -11.47
N ASP A 23 4.87 4.44 -12.78
CA ASP A 23 3.91 5.39 -13.33
C ASP A 23 2.45 4.96 -13.05
N LEU A 24 2.19 3.65 -13.08
CA LEU A 24 0.92 3.06 -12.65
C LEU A 24 0.59 3.40 -11.19
N LEU A 25 1.48 3.05 -10.27
CA LEU A 25 1.24 3.22 -8.84
C LEU A 25 1.14 4.70 -8.47
N LEU A 26 1.94 5.56 -9.12
CA LEU A 26 1.86 7.02 -8.96
C LEU A 26 0.48 7.56 -9.36
N ARG A 27 -0.09 7.05 -10.45
CA ARG A 27 -1.42 7.44 -10.93
C ARG A 27 -2.56 6.88 -10.07
N ILE A 28 -2.45 5.64 -9.60
CA ILE A 28 -3.50 4.98 -8.80
C ILE A 28 -3.57 5.56 -7.38
N THR A 29 -2.43 5.93 -6.79
CA THR A 29 -2.34 6.44 -5.42
C THR A 29 -3.40 7.51 -5.07
N PRO A 30 -3.57 8.61 -5.83
CA PRO A 30 -4.62 9.60 -5.53
C PRO A 30 -6.06 9.07 -5.68
N LEU A 31 -6.29 8.01 -6.45
CA LEU A 31 -7.61 7.38 -6.54
C LEU A 31 -7.89 6.53 -5.30
N VAL A 32 -6.87 5.86 -4.75
CA VAL A 32 -6.98 5.11 -3.49
C VAL A 32 -7.25 6.04 -2.31
N HIS A 33 -6.70 7.26 -2.33
CA HIS A 33 -6.99 8.28 -1.29
C HIS A 33 -8.48 8.62 -1.18
N GLU A 34 -9.24 8.48 -2.27
CA GLU A 34 -10.68 8.75 -2.30
C GLU A 34 -11.52 7.54 -1.86
N GLU A 35 -10.90 6.39 -1.57
CA GLU A 35 -11.61 5.19 -1.16
C GLU A 35 -12.13 5.30 0.29
N PRO A 36 -13.32 4.76 0.59
CA PRO A 36 -13.89 4.82 1.93
C PRO A 36 -12.95 4.25 2.99
N GLY A 37 -12.62 5.09 3.97
CA GLY A 37 -11.79 4.69 5.11
C GLY A 37 -10.29 4.62 4.82
N CYS A 38 -9.80 5.12 3.69
CA CYS A 38 -8.37 5.38 3.51
C CYS A 38 -7.94 6.53 4.42
N GLU A 39 -7.14 6.25 5.45
CA GLU A 39 -6.54 7.27 6.34
C GLU A 39 -5.27 7.83 5.69
N PHE A 40 -4.41 6.94 5.17
CA PHE A 40 -3.30 7.30 4.31
C PHE A 40 -2.93 6.12 3.40
N TYR A 41 -2.31 6.44 2.27
CA TYR A 41 -1.74 5.48 1.34
C TYR A 41 -0.47 6.10 0.73
N THR A 42 0.70 5.64 1.18
CA THR A 42 1.98 6.28 0.86
C THR A 42 2.84 5.40 -0.03
N MET A 43 3.36 5.99 -1.11
CA MET A 43 4.29 5.33 -2.02
C MET A 43 5.73 5.63 -1.60
N ASN A 44 6.50 4.56 -1.39
CA ASN A 44 7.89 4.61 -0.98
C ASN A 44 8.74 3.77 -1.93
N GLU A 45 10.02 4.08 -2.03
CA GLU A 45 10.98 3.28 -2.77
C GLU A 45 12.16 2.94 -1.86
N ASP A 46 12.61 1.69 -1.90
CA ASP A 46 13.81 1.28 -1.16
C ASP A 46 15.06 1.30 -2.04
N VAL A 47 16.21 1.04 -1.41
CA VAL A 47 17.52 1.05 -2.09
C VAL A 47 17.70 -0.09 -3.09
N GLU A 48 16.80 -1.07 -3.11
CA GLU A 48 16.80 -2.21 -4.03
C GLU A 48 15.87 -1.99 -5.25
N GLY A 49 15.17 -0.84 -5.31
CA GLY A 49 14.23 -0.50 -6.38
C GLY A 49 12.84 -1.14 -6.22
N ARG A 50 12.50 -1.62 -5.02
CA ARG A 50 11.14 -2.05 -4.70
C ARG A 50 10.27 -0.86 -4.40
N ILE A 51 9.02 -0.91 -4.85
CA ILE A 51 8.01 0.10 -4.53
C ILE A 51 7.15 -0.44 -3.39
N ILE A 52 7.04 0.34 -2.31
CA ILE A 52 6.41 -0.08 -1.06
C ILE A 52 5.27 0.87 -0.76
N GLN A 53 4.04 0.35 -0.79
CA GLN A 53 2.86 1.06 -0.31
C GLN A 53 2.72 0.81 1.19
N ILE A 54 2.65 1.87 1.98
CA ILE A 54 2.27 1.80 3.40
C ILE A 54 0.90 2.47 3.53
N GLU A 55 -0.05 1.70 4.02
CA GLU A 55 -1.47 2.01 4.00
C GLU A 55 -2.02 2.00 5.43
N ALA A 56 -3.01 2.85 5.70
CA ALA A 56 -3.83 2.78 6.89
C ALA A 56 -5.30 2.92 6.53
N TRP A 57 -6.10 2.00 7.07
CA TRP A 57 -7.53 1.89 6.82
C TRP A 57 -8.29 1.99 8.14
N THR A 58 -9.34 2.82 8.19
CA THR A 58 -10.11 3.09 9.43
C THR A 58 -10.62 1.80 10.10
N THR A 59 -10.86 0.75 9.31
CA THR A 59 -11.22 -0.58 9.78
C THR A 59 -10.63 -1.66 8.87
N LYS A 60 -10.52 -2.90 9.37
CA LYS A 60 -10.22 -4.07 8.54
C LYS A 60 -11.20 -4.24 7.36
N GLN A 61 -12.48 -3.92 7.56
CA GLN A 61 -13.47 -4.06 6.48
C GLN A 61 -13.19 -3.09 5.33
N HIS A 62 -12.79 -1.84 5.61
CA HIS A 62 -12.39 -0.90 4.56
C HIS A 62 -11.21 -1.40 3.75
N TRP A 63 -10.23 -2.05 4.39
CA TRP A 63 -9.13 -2.70 3.66
C TRP A 63 -9.62 -3.89 2.81
N VAL A 64 -10.53 -4.71 3.33
CA VAL A 64 -11.11 -5.82 2.54
C VAL A 64 -11.87 -5.28 1.33
N ASP A 65 -12.61 -4.19 1.49
CA ASP A 65 -13.31 -3.52 0.39
C ASP A 65 -12.33 -2.94 -0.63
N HIS A 66 -11.20 -2.40 -0.18
CA HIS A 66 -10.09 -1.94 -1.03
C HIS A 66 -9.50 -3.07 -1.89
N ILE A 67 -9.25 -4.27 -1.32
CA ILE A 67 -8.72 -5.42 -2.08
C ILE A 67 -9.61 -5.75 -3.29
N GLU A 68 -10.92 -5.53 -3.17
CA GLU A 68 -11.90 -5.80 -4.23
C GLU A 68 -12.16 -4.59 -5.14
N ALA A 69 -11.55 -3.44 -4.86
CA ALA A 69 -11.80 -2.19 -5.55
C ALA A 69 -11.28 -2.20 -7.01
N PRO A 70 -11.85 -1.34 -7.89
CA PRO A 70 -11.37 -1.20 -9.27
C PRO A 70 -9.89 -0.82 -9.37
N THR A 71 -9.38 -0.02 -8.42
CA THR A 71 -7.97 0.39 -8.33
C THR A 71 -7.04 -0.81 -8.16
N VAL A 72 -7.35 -1.75 -7.27
CA VAL A 72 -6.58 -2.98 -7.07
C VAL A 72 -6.66 -3.90 -8.29
N LYS A 73 -7.84 -4.04 -8.91
CA LYS A 73 -8.01 -4.82 -10.16
C LYS A 73 -7.14 -4.26 -11.29
N GLU A 74 -7.07 -2.94 -11.41
CA GLU A 74 -6.21 -2.26 -12.37
C GLU A 74 -4.72 -2.46 -12.05
N ILE A 75 -4.34 -2.39 -10.78
CA ILE A 75 -2.97 -2.71 -10.34
C ILE A 75 -2.61 -4.14 -10.78
N LEU A 76 -3.39 -5.13 -10.37
CA LEU A 76 -3.10 -6.55 -10.60
C LEU A 76 -2.99 -6.88 -12.10
N SER A 77 -3.94 -6.41 -12.90
CA SER A 77 -3.90 -6.60 -14.37
C SER A 77 -2.70 -5.90 -15.01
N THR A 78 -2.32 -4.71 -14.53
CA THR A 78 -1.19 -4.00 -15.13
C THR A 78 0.15 -4.61 -14.73
N VAL A 79 0.31 -5.14 -13.51
CA VAL A 79 1.60 -5.71 -13.05
C VAL A 79 1.79 -7.19 -13.42
N GLU A 80 0.79 -7.84 -14.02
CA GLU A 80 0.86 -9.24 -14.43
C GLU A 80 2.09 -9.50 -15.32
N GLY A 81 2.94 -10.44 -14.89
CA GLY A 81 4.18 -10.80 -15.59
C GLY A 81 5.33 -9.78 -15.49
N LYS A 82 5.12 -8.64 -14.82
CA LYS A 82 6.10 -7.53 -14.73
C LYS A 82 6.90 -7.50 -13.43
N LEU A 83 6.50 -8.31 -12.46
CA LEU A 83 7.18 -8.43 -11.16
C LEU A 83 8.13 -9.63 -11.14
N LEU A 84 9.15 -9.55 -10.28
CA LEU A 84 10.08 -10.65 -10.00
C LEU A 84 9.42 -11.79 -9.19
N ARG A 85 8.34 -11.47 -8.47
CA ARG A 85 7.53 -12.35 -7.62
C ARG A 85 6.16 -11.70 -7.41
N ASP A 86 5.24 -12.43 -6.79
CA ASP A 86 3.95 -11.90 -6.38
C ASP A 86 4.12 -10.71 -5.41
N ILE A 87 3.09 -9.86 -5.33
CA ILE A 87 3.08 -8.73 -4.39
C ILE A 87 3.08 -9.31 -2.97
N ASP A 88 4.08 -8.96 -2.16
CA ASP A 88 4.09 -9.33 -0.74
C ASP A 88 3.14 -8.37 0.01
N VAL A 89 2.15 -8.89 0.73
CA VAL A 89 1.15 -8.10 1.46
C VAL A 89 1.15 -8.48 2.94
N PHE A 90 1.33 -7.49 3.81
CA PHE A 90 1.39 -7.67 5.26
C PHE A 90 0.29 -6.86 5.95
N GLU A 91 -0.73 -7.55 6.47
CA GLU A 91 -1.69 -6.98 7.42
C GLU A 91 -0.99 -6.80 8.78
N MET A 92 -1.06 -5.59 9.33
CA MET A 92 -0.39 -5.20 10.55
C MET A 92 -1.29 -4.33 11.43
N TYR A 93 -0.99 -4.32 12.72
CA TYR A 93 -1.64 -3.46 13.70
C TYR A 93 -0.57 -2.77 14.53
N ASN A 94 -0.74 -1.47 14.77
CA ASN A 94 0.29 -0.69 15.45
C ASN A 94 0.46 -1.22 16.90
N VAL A 95 1.69 -1.56 17.27
CA VAL A 95 2.08 -1.85 18.65
C VAL A 95 2.92 -0.66 19.15
N PRO A 96 2.32 0.33 19.85
CA PRO A 96 3.04 1.51 20.27
C PRO A 96 4.22 1.15 21.20
N ALA A 97 5.42 1.56 20.82
CA ALA A 97 6.63 1.28 21.59
C ALA A 97 7.44 2.54 21.91
N GLY A 98 8.00 2.62 23.11
CA GLY A 98 8.87 3.72 23.50
C GLY A 98 8.13 5.05 23.75
N SER A 99 8.65 6.15 23.21
CA SER A 99 8.11 7.49 23.50
C SER A 99 6.86 7.81 22.70
N SER A 100 5.91 8.50 23.34
CA SER A 100 4.70 9.03 22.71
C SER A 100 5.02 9.84 21.45
N GLY A 101 4.29 9.58 20.35
CA GLY A 101 4.45 10.26 19.06
C GLY A 101 5.66 9.82 18.22
N LYS A 102 6.45 8.83 18.69
CA LYS A 102 7.56 8.20 17.96
C LYS A 102 7.38 6.68 17.75
N GLY A 103 6.60 6.04 18.62
CA GLY A 103 6.34 4.60 18.60
C GLY A 103 5.22 4.15 17.67
N SER A 104 4.64 5.06 16.90
CA SER A 104 3.45 4.81 16.09
C SER A 104 3.58 5.48 14.73
N LEU A 105 2.98 4.85 13.71
CA LEU A 105 2.75 5.51 12.44
C LEU A 105 1.80 6.68 12.68
N ARG A 106 2.20 7.87 12.24
CA ARG A 106 1.36 9.05 12.35
C ARG A 106 0.24 8.95 11.33
N GLN A 107 -0.99 9.07 11.81
CA GLN A 107 -2.15 9.32 10.97
C GLN A 107 -2.36 10.83 10.92
N SER A 108 -2.67 11.34 9.73
CA SER A 108 -2.86 12.77 9.45
C SER A 108 -4.07 13.36 10.13
#